data_AF-A0A261CX91-F1
#
_entry.id   AF-A0A261CX91-F1
#
_cell.length_a   1.000
_cell.length_b   1.000
_cell.length_c   1.000
_cell.angle_alpha   90.00
_cell.angle_beta   90.00
_cell.angle_gamma   90.00
#
_symmetry.space_group_name_H-M   'P 1'
#
loop_
_entity.id
_entity.type
_entity.pdbx_description
1 polymer ?
#
loop_
_entity_poly.entity_id
_entity_poly.type
_entity_poly.pdbx_seq_one_letter_code
_entity_poly.pdbx_strand_id
1 'polypeptide(L)'
;MSTTTVLSEQARRSGAAFRHLCSPRTWWSAAVTLNRGNTAIAPAVRVGVAVGLVLVVGGLLGHRDLAGFAALGSLTSAFCRADPYRVRLPRLLVVGGAVVLYVGLGAILGASGSSIAVQVVAVSLAAGLAALLVSALRLMGPGAVVLIFAAAGAAGFATTVGDVGRLMAAAIVGSFVGIAASLAPWAWDAFRGDDGHRIAERAGVLVALRGVLGRRLLMRSARIVAACAIAATIAVAAGLQHPMWAAMGALASLQGIDYHATVHRGVQRLLGNLGGAAVAIALLALPLGYWGAVALIVVLQVAAEILATVNYALCSLAVTPMALLLTGLGAGLTADVAVDRVADTAVGVVCGVVLAALTVAHHEFAGSDPIPVVSSSASSR
;
A
#
# COMPACT_ATOMS: atom_id res chain seq x y z
N MET A 1 26.26 32.76 6.88
CA MET A 1 26.50 31.42 6.31
C MET A 1 25.85 31.38 4.93
N SER A 2 26.63 31.19 3.88
CA SER A 2 26.15 31.26 2.49
C SER A 2 25.26 30.06 2.15
N THR A 3 24.19 30.26 1.38
CA THR A 3 23.19 29.23 0.98
C THR A 3 23.82 27.96 0.36
N THR A 4 24.99 28.11 -0.27
CA THR A 4 25.79 27.03 -0.85
C THR A 4 26.41 26.08 0.17
N THR A 5 26.82 26.56 1.36
CA THR A 5 27.39 25.66 2.39
C THR A 5 26.31 24.79 3.02
N VAL A 6 25.10 25.30 3.21
CA VAL A 6 23.96 24.54 3.77
C VAL A 6 23.55 23.39 2.86
N LEU A 7 23.43 23.64 1.54
CA LEU A 7 23.12 22.60 0.55
C LEU A 7 24.20 21.51 0.49
N SER A 8 25.48 21.89 0.59
CA SER A 8 26.60 20.92 0.58
C SER A 8 26.65 20.03 1.83
N GLU A 9 26.20 20.56 2.98
CA GLU A 9 26.17 19.83 4.24
C GLU A 9 24.95 18.90 4.31
N GLN A 10 23.81 19.36 3.77
CA GLN A 10 22.59 18.58 3.60
C GLN A 10 22.80 17.40 2.64
N ALA A 11 23.53 17.61 1.53
CA ALA A 11 23.91 16.54 0.60
C ALA A 11 24.85 15.51 1.25
N ARG A 12 25.83 15.95 2.05
CA ARG A 12 26.77 15.06 2.77
C ARG A 12 26.10 14.24 3.87
N ARG A 13 25.21 14.85 4.67
CA ARG A 13 24.43 14.12 5.70
C ARG A 13 23.46 13.12 5.07
N SER A 14 22.83 13.49 3.95
CA SER A 14 21.98 12.57 3.18
C SER A 14 22.79 11.38 2.63
N GLY A 15 24.01 11.61 2.13
CA GLY A 15 24.90 10.56 1.64
C GLY A 15 25.41 9.61 2.73
N ALA A 16 25.75 10.12 3.91
CA ALA A 16 26.18 9.29 5.05
C ALA A 16 25.02 8.45 5.62
N ALA A 17 23.82 9.03 5.71
CA ALA A 17 22.61 8.29 6.08
C ALA A 17 22.31 7.18 5.05
N PHE A 18 22.45 7.46 3.75
CA PHE A 18 22.25 6.46 2.70
C PHE A 18 23.21 5.26 2.82
N ARG A 19 24.49 5.49 3.13
CA ARG A 19 25.47 4.40 3.34
C ARG A 19 25.15 3.55 4.57
N HIS A 20 24.71 4.16 5.67
CA HIS A 20 24.30 3.42 6.86
C HIS A 20 23.01 2.62 6.62
N LEU A 21 22.09 3.15 5.81
CA LEU A 21 20.83 2.51 5.41
C LEU A 21 21.01 1.34 4.45
N CYS A 22 22.07 1.33 3.64
CA CYS A 22 22.43 0.21 2.76
C CYS A 22 23.27 -0.88 3.45
N SER A 23 23.53 -0.77 4.76
CA SER A 23 24.35 -1.75 5.48
C SER A 23 23.60 -3.08 5.70
N PRO A 24 24.10 -4.24 5.23
CA PRO A 24 23.41 -5.52 5.36
C PRO A 24 23.08 -5.93 6.80
N ARG A 25 23.86 -5.45 7.78
CA ARG A 25 23.70 -5.77 9.20
C ARG A 25 22.45 -5.18 9.84
N THR A 26 22.03 -3.97 9.46
CA THR A 26 20.80 -3.35 9.99
C THR A 26 19.54 -4.02 9.47
N TRP A 27 19.62 -4.61 8.26
CA TRP A 27 18.54 -5.34 7.62
C TRP A 27 18.31 -6.69 8.30
N TRP A 28 19.41 -7.40 8.57
CA TRP A 28 19.39 -8.70 9.22
C TRP A 28 18.97 -8.59 10.70
N SER A 29 19.43 -7.57 11.43
CA SER A 29 19.05 -7.39 12.84
C SER A 29 17.55 -7.04 13.01
N ALA A 30 16.97 -6.27 12.10
CA ALA A 30 15.53 -5.98 12.08
C ALA A 30 14.68 -7.18 11.58
N ALA A 31 15.23 -8.01 10.69
CA ALA A 31 14.56 -9.22 10.20
C ALA A 31 14.49 -10.34 11.26
N VAL A 32 15.46 -10.39 12.18
CA VAL A 32 15.59 -11.48 13.17
C VAL A 32 14.77 -11.26 14.44
N THR A 33 14.29 -10.04 14.72
CA THR A 33 13.32 -9.81 15.80
C THR A 33 11.90 -10.12 15.32
N LEU A 34 11.65 -11.36 14.89
CA LEU A 34 10.28 -11.88 14.85
C LEU A 34 9.81 -11.87 16.31
N ASN A 35 8.92 -10.94 16.66
CA ASN A 35 8.21 -11.06 17.91
C ASN A 35 7.34 -12.33 17.79
N ARG A 36 7.85 -13.47 18.29
CA ARG A 36 7.24 -14.80 18.24
C ARG A 36 5.97 -14.90 19.10
N GLY A 37 5.21 -13.81 19.22
CA GLY A 37 3.85 -13.86 19.70
C GLY A 37 2.97 -14.49 18.62
N ASN A 38 2.15 -15.46 19.01
CA ASN A 38 1.13 -16.12 18.19
C ASN A 38 0.11 -15.14 17.53
N THR A 39 0.24 -13.82 17.79
CA THR A 39 -0.72 -12.76 17.48
C THR A 39 -0.69 -12.28 16.04
N ALA A 40 0.43 -12.44 15.31
CA ALA A 40 0.53 -12.00 13.91
C ALA A 40 0.11 -13.08 12.90
N ILE A 41 0.26 -14.36 13.25
CA ILE A 41 0.04 -15.49 12.34
C ILE A 41 -1.45 -15.68 12.06
N ALA A 42 -2.31 -15.67 13.08
CA ALA A 42 -3.74 -15.91 12.89
C ALA A 42 -4.42 -14.88 11.96
N PRO A 43 -4.17 -13.56 12.10
CA PRO A 43 -4.67 -12.58 11.13
C PRO A 43 -4.11 -12.79 9.72
N ALA A 44 -2.85 -13.16 9.57
CA ALA A 44 -2.22 -13.39 8.27
C ALA A 44 -2.83 -14.60 7.54
N VAL A 45 -2.99 -15.73 8.24
CA VAL A 45 -3.61 -16.94 7.69
C VAL A 45 -5.05 -16.66 7.28
N ARG A 46 -5.81 -15.91 8.08
CA ARG A 46 -7.18 -15.51 7.76
C ARG A 46 -7.28 -14.72 6.44
N VAL A 47 -6.36 -13.77 6.22
CA VAL A 47 -6.31 -13.02 4.95
C VAL A 47 -5.99 -13.96 3.79
N GLY A 48 -5.01 -14.85 3.97
CA GLY A 48 -4.65 -15.87 2.98
C GLY A 48 -5.81 -16.81 2.65
N VAL A 49 -6.58 -17.25 3.64
CA VAL A 49 -7.77 -18.09 3.46
C VAL A 49 -8.86 -17.34 2.71
N ALA A 50 -9.12 -16.07 3.03
CA ALA A 50 -10.10 -15.26 2.31
C ALA A 50 -9.74 -15.09 0.83
N VAL A 51 -8.46 -14.77 0.55
CA VAL A 51 -7.92 -14.67 -0.82
C VAL A 51 -7.96 -16.01 -1.53
N GLY A 52 -7.54 -17.08 -0.86
CA GLY A 52 -7.55 -18.44 -1.41
C GLY A 52 -8.96 -18.92 -1.75
N LEU A 53 -9.94 -18.64 -0.89
CA LEU A 53 -11.32 -19.03 -1.09
C LEU A 53 -11.88 -18.41 -2.38
N VAL A 54 -11.73 -17.10 -2.57
CA VAL A 54 -12.26 -16.43 -3.77
C VAL A 54 -11.54 -16.83 -5.06
N LEU A 55 -10.22 -17.10 -4.97
CA LEU A 55 -9.46 -17.63 -6.10
C LEU A 55 -9.91 -19.04 -6.46
N VAL A 56 -10.00 -19.96 -5.49
CA VAL A 56 -10.43 -21.34 -5.74
C VAL A 56 -11.85 -21.38 -6.29
N VAL A 57 -12.79 -20.65 -5.67
CA VAL A 57 -14.18 -20.59 -6.14
C VAL A 57 -14.26 -19.98 -7.54
N GLY A 58 -13.57 -18.87 -7.80
CA GLY A 58 -13.53 -18.27 -9.13
C GLY A 58 -12.96 -19.22 -10.19
N GLY A 59 -11.92 -19.98 -9.84
CA GLY A 59 -11.32 -21.00 -10.70
C GLY A 59 -12.24 -22.19 -10.99
N LEU A 60 -12.97 -22.67 -9.98
CA LEU A 60 -13.95 -23.76 -10.13
C LEU A 60 -15.16 -23.34 -10.94
N LEU A 61 -15.60 -22.08 -10.82
CA LEU A 61 -16.69 -21.51 -11.62
C LEU A 61 -16.27 -21.11 -13.04
N GLY A 62 -14.99 -21.26 -13.40
CA GLY A 62 -14.45 -20.89 -14.71
C GLY A 62 -14.15 -19.39 -14.88
N HIS A 63 -14.43 -18.56 -13.88
CA HIS A 63 -14.19 -17.11 -13.88
C HIS A 63 -12.78 -16.74 -13.40
N ARG A 64 -11.75 -17.33 -14.03
CA ARG A 64 -10.34 -17.18 -13.63
C ARG A 64 -9.83 -15.74 -13.81
N ASP A 65 -10.35 -15.06 -14.82
CA ASP A 65 -10.10 -13.66 -15.17
C ASP A 65 -10.62 -12.68 -14.10
N LEU A 66 -11.78 -12.98 -13.51
CA LEU A 66 -12.39 -12.16 -12.45
C LEU A 66 -11.87 -12.48 -11.05
N ALA A 67 -11.31 -13.68 -10.86
CA ALA A 67 -10.86 -14.17 -9.56
C ALA A 67 -9.82 -13.24 -8.90
N GLY A 68 -8.94 -12.60 -9.68
CA GLY A 68 -7.98 -11.62 -9.18
C GLY A 68 -8.64 -10.39 -8.55
N PHE A 69 -9.75 -9.92 -9.11
CA PHE A 69 -10.50 -8.78 -8.58
C PHE A 69 -11.32 -9.14 -7.34
N ALA A 70 -11.84 -10.37 -7.28
CA ALA A 70 -12.40 -10.92 -6.05
C ALA A 70 -11.33 -11.04 -4.95
N ALA A 71 -10.11 -11.48 -5.29
CA ALA A 71 -8.98 -11.50 -4.36
C ALA A 71 -8.67 -10.10 -3.82
N LEU A 72 -8.63 -9.07 -4.67
CA LEU A 72 -8.47 -7.67 -4.25
C LEU A 72 -9.57 -7.22 -3.28
N GLY A 73 -10.83 -7.57 -3.53
CA GLY A 73 -11.94 -7.34 -2.61
C GLY A 73 -11.72 -8.01 -1.25
N SER A 74 -11.25 -9.25 -1.24
CA SER A 74 -11.02 -10.02 0.00
C SER A 74 -9.89 -9.46 0.87
N LEU A 75 -9.00 -8.61 0.32
CA LEU A 75 -7.99 -7.87 1.09
C LEU A 75 -8.59 -6.86 2.07
N THR A 76 -9.89 -6.58 2.01
CA THR A 76 -10.62 -5.91 3.10
C THR A 76 -10.36 -6.57 4.46
N SER A 77 -10.17 -7.90 4.49
CA SER A 77 -9.82 -8.66 5.70
C SER A 77 -8.44 -8.31 6.29
N ALA A 78 -7.56 -7.66 5.51
CA ALA A 78 -6.24 -7.24 5.95
C ALA A 78 -6.27 -5.93 6.77
N PHE A 79 -7.38 -5.18 6.72
CA PHE A 79 -7.55 -3.92 7.43
C PHE A 79 -8.17 -4.11 8.82
N CYS A 80 -8.06 -3.07 9.67
CA CYS A 80 -8.76 -2.96 10.95
C CYS A 80 -8.42 -4.08 11.98
N ARG A 81 -7.22 -4.67 11.92
CA ARG A 81 -6.79 -5.79 12.79
C ARG A 81 -6.91 -5.49 14.29
N ALA A 82 -6.60 -4.26 14.68
CA ALA A 82 -6.62 -3.81 16.06
C ALA A 82 -7.94 -3.13 16.46
N ASP A 83 -8.93 -3.06 15.57
CA ASP A 83 -10.22 -2.43 15.88
C ASP A 83 -11.10 -3.37 16.72
N PRO A 84 -11.73 -2.86 17.80
CA PRO A 84 -12.80 -3.56 18.51
C PRO A 84 -13.96 -3.86 17.57
N TYR A 85 -14.61 -5.01 17.75
CA TYR A 85 -15.58 -5.55 16.79
C TYR A 85 -16.74 -4.60 16.45
N ARG A 86 -17.29 -3.88 17.44
CA ARG A 86 -18.39 -2.92 17.23
C ARG A 86 -18.05 -1.77 16.28
N VAL A 87 -16.79 -1.36 16.24
CA VAL A 87 -16.29 -0.27 15.38
C VAL A 87 -15.70 -0.83 14.08
N ARG A 88 -15.37 -2.13 14.04
CA ARG A 88 -14.72 -2.81 12.92
C ARG A 88 -15.64 -2.92 11.70
N LEU A 89 -16.88 -3.37 11.86
CA LEU A 89 -17.77 -3.61 10.71
C LEU A 89 -18.01 -2.33 9.87
N PRO A 90 -18.39 -1.17 10.44
CA PRO A 90 -18.56 0.06 9.66
C PRO A 90 -17.27 0.47 8.91
N ARG A 91 -16.09 0.29 9.51
CA ARG A 91 -14.81 0.62 8.86
C ARG A 91 -14.50 -0.34 7.72
N LEU A 92 -14.74 -1.64 7.92
CA LEU A 92 -14.56 -2.64 6.87
C LEU A 92 -15.52 -2.42 5.69
N LEU A 93 -16.76 -2.00 5.95
CA LEU A 93 -17.70 -1.60 4.88
C LEU A 93 -17.17 -0.41 4.08
N VAL A 94 -16.58 0.58 4.75
CA VAL A 94 -15.94 1.70 4.05
C VAL A 94 -14.73 1.24 3.22
N VAL A 95 -13.90 0.33 3.76
CA VAL A 95 -12.77 -0.23 3.01
C VAL A 95 -13.25 -1.03 1.80
N GLY A 96 -14.25 -1.89 1.97
CA GLY A 96 -14.83 -2.68 0.87
C GLY A 96 -15.45 -1.80 -0.20
N GLY A 97 -16.24 -0.79 0.20
CA GLY A 97 -16.79 0.21 -0.70
C GLY A 97 -15.68 0.98 -1.44
N ALA A 98 -14.59 1.34 -0.76
CA ALA A 98 -13.45 2.00 -1.39
C ALA A 98 -12.73 1.08 -2.39
N VAL A 99 -12.51 -0.20 -2.08
CA VAL A 99 -11.92 -1.16 -3.03
C VAL A 99 -12.79 -1.27 -4.28
N VAL A 100 -14.10 -1.46 -4.12
CA VAL A 100 -15.05 -1.56 -5.24
C VAL A 100 -15.07 -0.27 -6.07
N LEU A 101 -15.07 0.90 -5.43
CA LEU A 101 -15.04 2.19 -6.11
C LEU A 101 -13.76 2.38 -6.92
N TYR A 102 -12.60 1.95 -6.40
CA TYR A 102 -11.32 2.07 -7.10
C TYR A 102 -11.21 1.07 -8.25
N VAL A 103 -11.74 -0.15 -8.09
CA VAL A 103 -11.90 -1.09 -9.20
C VAL A 103 -12.78 -0.47 -10.28
N GLY A 104 -13.92 0.11 -9.93
CA GLY A 104 -14.81 0.80 -10.87
C GLY A 104 -14.14 1.97 -11.58
N LEU A 105 -13.44 2.84 -10.83
CA LEU A 105 -12.69 3.98 -11.39
C LEU A 105 -11.66 3.50 -12.42
N GLY A 106 -10.86 2.50 -12.05
CA GLY A 106 -9.88 1.90 -12.96
C GLY A 106 -10.56 1.34 -14.20
N ALA A 107 -11.60 0.52 -14.01
CA ALA A 107 -12.30 -0.12 -15.11
C ALA A 107 -12.91 0.91 -16.10
N ILE A 108 -13.47 2.02 -15.59
CA ILE A 108 -14.00 3.10 -16.42
C ILE A 108 -12.88 3.80 -17.20
N LEU A 109 -11.74 4.07 -16.56
CA LEU A 109 -10.58 4.67 -17.25
C LEU A 109 -10.05 3.77 -18.37
N GLY A 110 -10.00 2.45 -18.15
CA GLY A 110 -9.62 1.47 -19.17
C GLY A 110 -10.63 1.40 -20.31
N ALA A 111 -11.91 1.19 -19.99
CA ALA A 111 -12.97 0.99 -20.98
C ALA A 111 -13.29 2.24 -21.80
N SER A 112 -13.01 3.44 -21.27
CA SER A 112 -13.26 4.71 -21.98
C SER A 112 -12.19 5.07 -23.01
N GLY A 113 -11.06 4.37 -23.05
CA GLY A 113 -9.93 4.75 -23.92
C GLY A 113 -9.42 6.18 -23.62
N SER A 114 -9.58 6.64 -22.38
CA SER A 114 -9.23 8.00 -21.96
C SER A 114 -7.76 8.31 -22.23
N SER A 115 -7.46 9.54 -22.62
CA SER A 115 -6.09 9.98 -22.85
C SER A 115 -5.23 9.77 -21.60
N ILE A 116 -3.93 9.52 -21.79
CA ILE A 116 -2.96 9.31 -20.71
C ILE A 116 -3.00 10.48 -19.71
N ALA A 117 -3.18 11.71 -20.19
CA ALA A 117 -3.29 12.89 -19.32
C ALA A 117 -4.48 12.79 -18.35
N VAL A 118 -5.65 12.36 -18.83
CA VAL A 118 -6.84 12.16 -18.00
C VAL A 118 -6.59 11.06 -16.97
N GLN A 119 -5.95 9.95 -17.38
CA GLN A 119 -5.61 8.85 -16.46
C GLN A 119 -4.66 9.32 -15.35
N VAL A 120 -3.62 10.10 -15.71
CA VAL A 120 -2.66 10.66 -14.74
C VAL A 120 -3.37 11.56 -13.72
N VAL A 121 -4.24 12.46 -14.18
CA VAL A 121 -5.00 13.36 -13.29
C VAL A 121 -5.93 12.56 -12.38
N ALA A 122 -6.72 11.63 -12.95
CA ALA A 122 -7.67 10.83 -12.21
C ALA A 122 -7.00 9.97 -11.14
N VAL A 123 -5.90 9.28 -11.47
CA VAL A 123 -5.16 8.42 -10.54
C VAL A 123 -4.47 9.24 -9.45
N SER A 124 -3.97 10.43 -9.78
CA SER A 124 -3.34 11.32 -8.80
C SER A 124 -4.35 11.85 -7.77
N LEU A 125 -5.52 12.28 -8.23
CA LEU A 125 -6.62 12.68 -7.35
C LEU A 125 -7.11 11.51 -6.50
N ALA A 126 -7.27 10.34 -7.10
CA ALA A 126 -7.61 9.12 -6.39
C ALA A 126 -6.56 8.79 -5.31
N ALA A 127 -5.26 8.88 -5.59
CA ALA A 127 -4.22 8.63 -4.60
C ALA A 127 -4.33 9.56 -3.37
N GLY A 128 -4.63 10.84 -3.60
CA GLY A 128 -4.91 11.79 -2.53
C GLY A 128 -6.14 11.41 -1.70
N LEU A 129 -7.27 11.11 -2.36
CA LEU A 129 -8.51 10.69 -1.72
C LEU A 129 -8.34 9.40 -0.91
N ALA A 130 -7.64 8.41 -1.45
CA ALA A 130 -7.29 7.17 -0.76
C ALA A 130 -6.47 7.45 0.50
N ALA A 131 -5.46 8.31 0.41
CA ALA A 131 -4.62 8.68 1.54
C ALA A 131 -5.40 9.48 2.61
N LEU A 132 -6.30 10.37 2.21
CA LEU A 132 -7.21 11.08 3.10
C LEU A 132 -8.11 10.10 3.85
N LEU A 133 -8.76 9.19 3.14
CA LEU A 133 -9.67 8.21 3.72
C LEU A 133 -8.95 7.33 4.75
N VAL A 134 -7.81 6.77 4.36
CA VAL A 134 -6.99 5.90 5.23
C VAL A 134 -6.48 6.66 6.45
N SER A 135 -6.05 7.91 6.28
CA SER A 135 -5.55 8.74 7.38
C SER A 135 -6.68 9.19 8.33
N ALA A 136 -7.82 9.62 7.80
CA ALA A 136 -8.96 10.11 8.57
C ALA A 136 -9.56 9.02 9.44
N LEU A 137 -9.74 7.82 8.87
CA LEU A 137 -10.27 6.66 9.59
C LEU A 137 -9.22 5.92 10.42
N ARG A 138 -7.95 6.36 10.38
CA ARG A 138 -6.81 5.71 11.03
C ARG A 138 -6.77 4.20 10.74
N LEU A 139 -7.01 3.85 9.47
CA LEU A 139 -7.07 2.46 9.05
C LEU A 139 -5.69 1.83 9.17
N MET A 140 -5.56 0.84 10.07
CA MET A 140 -4.37 0.02 10.19
C MET A 140 -4.41 -1.11 9.15
N GLY A 141 -3.32 -1.33 8.42
CA GLY A 141 -3.23 -2.36 7.39
C GLY A 141 -2.34 -1.95 6.20
N PRO A 142 -2.56 -2.56 5.01
CA PRO A 142 -1.80 -2.30 3.78
C PRO A 142 -1.82 -0.84 3.27
N GLY A 143 -2.71 -0.01 3.81
CA GLY A 143 -2.82 1.41 3.50
C GLY A 143 -3.45 1.70 2.13
N ALA A 144 -3.31 2.95 1.67
CA ALA A 144 -3.93 3.46 0.43
C ALA A 144 -3.39 2.79 -0.86
N VAL A 145 -2.25 2.09 -0.75
CA VAL A 145 -1.56 1.45 -1.89
C VAL A 145 -2.41 0.35 -2.52
N VAL A 146 -3.20 -0.39 -1.72
CA VAL A 146 -4.10 -1.44 -2.23
C VAL A 146 -5.19 -0.86 -3.13
N LEU A 147 -5.71 0.33 -2.79
CA LEU A 147 -6.76 0.97 -3.58
C LEU A 147 -6.24 1.37 -4.97
N ILE A 148 -5.05 1.98 -5.04
CA ILE A 148 -4.43 2.32 -6.32
C ILE A 148 -4.03 1.08 -7.12
N PHE A 149 -3.58 0.01 -6.44
CA PHE A 149 -3.32 -1.26 -7.10
C PHE A 149 -4.58 -1.83 -7.76
N ALA A 150 -5.71 -1.78 -7.06
CA ALA A 150 -6.99 -2.25 -7.58
C ALA A 150 -7.47 -1.43 -8.79
N ALA A 151 -7.32 -0.11 -8.74
CA ALA A 151 -7.61 0.76 -9.88
C ALA A 151 -6.70 0.47 -11.08
N ALA A 152 -5.39 0.33 -10.85
CA ALA A 152 -4.43 0.07 -11.91
C ALA A 152 -4.68 -1.29 -12.60
N GLY A 153 -4.96 -2.33 -11.83
CA GLY A 153 -5.32 -3.65 -12.37
C GLY A 153 -6.61 -3.60 -13.19
N ALA A 154 -7.63 -2.87 -12.72
CA ALA A 154 -8.91 -2.78 -13.42
C ALA A 154 -8.82 -1.97 -14.72
N ALA A 155 -8.02 -0.91 -14.73
CA ALA A 155 -7.76 -0.10 -15.93
C ALA A 155 -6.99 -0.87 -17.01
N GLY A 156 -6.07 -1.77 -16.62
CA GLY A 156 -5.36 -2.63 -17.57
C GLY A 156 -6.20 -3.79 -18.12
N PHE A 157 -7.31 -4.13 -17.47
CA PHE A 157 -8.16 -5.27 -17.86
C PHE A 157 -9.42 -4.84 -18.62
N ALA A 158 -10.11 -3.79 -18.17
CA ALA A 158 -11.39 -3.41 -18.72
C ALA A 158 -11.23 -2.73 -20.09
N THR A 159 -11.86 -3.30 -21.10
CA THR A 159 -11.90 -2.75 -22.47
C THR A 159 -13.32 -2.35 -22.88
N THR A 160 -14.33 -2.87 -22.19
CA THR A 160 -15.74 -2.64 -22.47
C THR A 160 -16.50 -2.17 -21.22
N VAL A 161 -17.65 -1.52 -21.42
CA VAL A 161 -18.56 -1.13 -20.32
C VAL A 161 -19.05 -2.36 -19.55
N GLY A 162 -19.21 -3.50 -20.22
CA GLY A 162 -19.58 -4.77 -19.58
C GLY A 162 -18.51 -5.29 -18.61
N ASP A 163 -17.24 -4.99 -18.84
CA ASP A 163 -16.15 -5.37 -17.92
C ASP A 163 -16.27 -4.61 -16.60
N VAL A 164 -16.64 -3.32 -16.64
CA VAL A 164 -16.81 -2.49 -15.43
C VAL A 164 -17.75 -3.17 -14.43
N GLY A 165 -18.92 -3.62 -14.89
CA GLY A 165 -19.89 -4.32 -14.05
C GLY A 165 -19.35 -5.64 -13.49
N ARG A 166 -18.67 -6.45 -14.33
CA ARG A 166 -18.09 -7.74 -13.93
C ARG A 166 -16.99 -7.59 -12.89
N LEU A 167 -16.07 -6.64 -13.10
CA LEU A 167 -14.97 -6.36 -12.18
C LEU A 167 -15.47 -5.84 -10.83
N MET A 168 -16.44 -4.92 -10.84
CA MET A 168 -17.06 -4.42 -9.62
C MET A 168 -17.81 -5.53 -8.88
N ALA A 169 -18.56 -6.38 -9.58
CA ALA A 169 -19.25 -7.52 -8.96
C ALA A 169 -18.28 -8.50 -8.29
N ALA A 170 -17.17 -8.83 -8.97
CA ALA A 170 -16.12 -9.67 -8.40
C ALA A 170 -15.52 -9.03 -7.13
N ALA A 171 -15.20 -7.73 -7.17
CA ALA A 171 -14.68 -7.00 -6.02
C ALA A 171 -15.68 -6.89 -4.86
N ILE A 172 -16.99 -6.80 -5.15
CA ILE A 172 -18.07 -6.81 -4.16
C ILE A 172 -18.11 -8.17 -3.44
N VAL A 173 -18.17 -9.27 -4.21
CA VAL A 173 -18.15 -10.64 -3.65
C VAL A 173 -16.90 -10.85 -2.79
N GLY A 174 -15.74 -10.45 -3.31
CA GLY A 174 -14.48 -10.49 -2.58
C GLY A 174 -14.54 -9.70 -1.27
N SER A 175 -15.09 -8.49 -1.30
CA SER A 175 -15.22 -7.63 -0.12
C SER A 175 -16.12 -8.26 0.94
N PHE A 176 -17.24 -8.89 0.55
CA PHE A 176 -18.08 -9.62 1.48
C PHE A 176 -17.36 -10.81 2.10
N VAL A 177 -16.62 -11.58 1.32
CA VAL A 177 -15.80 -12.70 1.84
C VAL A 177 -14.73 -12.18 2.81
N GLY A 178 -14.06 -11.08 2.48
CA GLY A 178 -13.05 -10.48 3.36
C GLY A 178 -13.64 -9.92 4.66
N ILE A 179 -14.82 -9.29 4.60
CA ILE A 179 -15.56 -8.83 5.79
C ILE A 179 -15.95 -10.03 6.66
N ALA A 180 -16.54 -11.07 6.06
CA ALA A 180 -16.96 -12.28 6.76
C ALA A 180 -15.76 -12.97 7.43
N ALA A 181 -14.64 -13.14 6.70
CA ALA A 181 -13.41 -13.68 7.26
C ALA A 181 -12.91 -12.83 8.43
N SER A 182 -12.95 -11.50 8.33
CA SER A 182 -12.48 -10.60 9.39
C SER A 182 -13.32 -10.64 10.67
N LEU A 183 -14.60 -11.01 10.55
CA LEU A 183 -15.56 -11.14 11.64
C LEU A 183 -15.73 -12.58 12.15
N ALA A 184 -15.28 -13.59 11.41
CA ALA A 184 -15.44 -15.01 11.76
C ALA A 184 -14.90 -15.39 13.15
N PRO A 185 -13.71 -14.92 13.61
CA PRO A 185 -13.24 -15.22 14.96
C PRO A 185 -14.19 -14.70 16.04
N TRP A 186 -14.78 -13.52 15.84
CA TRP A 186 -15.75 -12.96 16.78
C TRP A 186 -17.05 -13.74 16.82
N ALA A 187 -17.59 -14.11 15.65
CA ALA A 187 -18.80 -14.92 15.61
C ALA A 187 -18.58 -16.21 16.42
N TRP A 188 -17.42 -16.84 16.23
CA TRP A 188 -17.01 -18.05 16.94
C TRP A 188 -16.84 -17.86 18.46
N ASP A 189 -16.22 -16.76 18.91
CA ASP A 189 -16.05 -16.45 20.33
C ASP A 189 -17.40 -16.10 21.00
N ALA A 190 -18.28 -15.37 20.30
CA ALA A 190 -19.64 -15.08 20.75
C ALA A 190 -20.49 -16.35 20.87
N PHE A 191 -20.34 -17.31 19.93
CA PHE A 191 -20.97 -18.63 20.04
C PHE A 191 -20.48 -19.42 21.27
N ARG A 192 -19.25 -19.18 21.74
CA ARG A 192 -18.68 -19.84 22.93
C ARG A 192 -19.01 -19.14 24.25
N GLY A 193 -19.66 -17.98 24.22
CA GLY A 193 -20.00 -17.21 25.42
C GLY A 193 -18.84 -16.47 26.08
N ASP A 194 -17.72 -16.28 25.36
CA ASP A 194 -16.53 -15.58 25.86
C ASP A 194 -16.61 -14.07 25.57
N ASP A 195 -17.25 -13.33 26.46
CA ASP A 195 -17.44 -11.87 26.35
C ASP A 195 -16.26 -11.03 26.93
N GLY A 196 -15.04 -11.58 26.89
CA GLY A 196 -13.82 -10.95 27.44
C GLY A 196 -13.25 -9.75 26.65
N HIS A 197 -14.03 -9.11 25.79
CA HIS A 197 -13.52 -8.12 24.83
C HIS A 197 -13.49 -6.69 25.41
N ARG A 198 -12.29 -6.21 25.75
CA ARG A 198 -12.03 -4.86 26.26
C ARG A 198 -12.62 -3.78 25.34
N ILE A 199 -13.47 -2.94 25.91
CA ILE A 199 -14.03 -1.74 25.30
C ILE A 199 -12.89 -0.74 25.11
N ALA A 200 -12.30 -0.69 23.92
CA ALA A 200 -11.52 0.47 23.50
C ALA A 200 -12.45 1.38 22.70
N GLU A 201 -12.80 2.53 23.26
CA GLU A 201 -13.69 3.49 22.61
C GLU A 201 -12.93 4.17 21.46
N ARG A 202 -13.10 3.65 20.24
CA ARG A 202 -12.63 4.31 19.01
C ARG A 202 -13.77 5.15 18.44
N ALA A 203 -13.46 6.38 18.05
CA ALA A 203 -14.43 7.27 17.42
C ALA A 203 -15.11 6.57 16.21
N GLY A 204 -16.43 6.72 16.14
CA GLY A 204 -17.23 6.21 15.03
C GLY A 204 -16.82 6.82 13.70
N VAL A 205 -17.10 6.11 12.61
CA VAL A 205 -16.73 6.51 11.23
C VAL A 205 -17.17 7.94 10.93
N LEU A 206 -18.39 8.32 11.32
CA LEU A 206 -18.93 9.66 11.07
C LEU A 206 -18.12 10.77 11.77
N VAL A 207 -17.68 10.53 13.01
CA VAL A 207 -16.87 11.50 13.75
C VAL A 207 -15.49 11.64 13.11
N ALA A 208 -14.89 10.53 12.69
CA ALA A 208 -13.62 10.53 11.98
C ALA A 208 -13.70 11.24 10.62
N LEU A 209 -14.79 11.04 9.86
CA LEU A 209 -15.02 11.71 8.58
C LEU A 209 -15.29 13.21 8.73
N ARG A 210 -15.93 13.67 9.81
CA ARG A 210 -16.10 15.11 10.08
C ARG A 210 -14.75 15.85 10.22
N GLY A 211 -13.71 15.15 10.66
CA GLY A 211 -12.35 15.68 10.75
C GLY A 211 -11.53 15.61 9.45
N VAL A 212 -12.07 15.07 8.35
CA VAL A 212 -11.31 14.84 7.11
C VAL A 212 -10.83 16.14 6.46
N LEU A 213 -11.56 17.24 6.68
CA LEU A 213 -11.23 18.59 6.18
C LEU A 213 -10.19 19.32 7.04
N GLY A 214 -9.58 18.64 8.03
CA GLY A 214 -8.49 19.20 8.80
C GLY A 214 -7.32 19.61 7.89
N ARG A 215 -6.85 20.85 8.05
CA ARG A 215 -5.77 21.45 7.22
C ARG A 215 -4.55 20.54 7.06
N ARG A 216 -4.16 19.83 8.12
CA ARG A 216 -3.00 18.90 8.09
C ARG A 216 -3.24 17.71 7.14
N LEU A 217 -4.43 17.11 7.17
CA LEU A 217 -4.80 15.98 6.30
C LEU A 217 -4.90 16.43 4.85
N LEU A 218 -5.54 17.58 4.60
CA LEU A 218 -5.65 18.15 3.26
C LEU A 218 -4.28 18.49 2.67
N MET A 219 -3.37 19.08 3.44
CA MET A 219 -1.99 19.34 2.99
C MET A 219 -1.25 18.04 2.66
N ARG A 220 -1.41 17.00 3.49
CA ARG A 220 -0.82 15.68 3.21
C ARG A 220 -1.37 15.10 1.91
N SER A 221 -2.68 15.19 1.71
CA SER A 221 -3.33 14.74 0.48
C SER A 221 -2.82 15.48 -0.75
N ALA A 222 -2.77 16.82 -0.69
CA ALA A 222 -2.30 17.64 -1.79
C ALA A 222 -0.86 17.29 -2.19
N ARG A 223 0.02 17.02 -1.21
CA ARG A 223 1.38 16.54 -1.47
C ARG A 223 1.38 15.19 -2.18
N ILE A 224 0.52 14.26 -1.76
CA ILE A 224 0.40 12.95 -2.41
C ILE A 224 -0.12 13.08 -3.85
N VAL A 225 -1.15 13.91 -4.09
CA VAL A 225 -1.65 14.21 -5.43
C VAL A 225 -0.53 14.76 -6.30
N ALA A 226 0.20 15.77 -5.82
CA ALA A 226 1.31 16.37 -6.56
C ALA A 226 2.41 15.35 -6.87
N ALA A 227 2.80 14.52 -5.91
CA ALA A 227 3.84 13.51 -6.11
C ALA A 227 3.42 12.46 -7.14
N CYS A 228 2.17 12.01 -7.09
CA CYS A 228 1.64 11.04 -8.03
C CYS A 228 1.56 11.63 -9.44
N ALA A 229 1.12 12.87 -9.57
CA ALA A 229 1.02 13.56 -10.86
C ALA A 229 2.39 13.76 -11.48
N ILE A 230 3.37 14.21 -10.70
CA ILE A 230 4.76 14.40 -11.15
C ILE A 230 5.36 13.04 -11.55
N ALA A 231 5.24 12.02 -10.70
CA ALA A 231 5.81 10.70 -10.96
C ALA A 231 5.24 10.05 -12.22
N ALA A 232 3.90 10.08 -12.37
CA ALA A 232 3.26 9.51 -13.55
C ALA A 232 3.57 10.32 -14.82
N THR A 233 3.64 11.65 -14.74
CA THR A 233 4.01 12.48 -15.90
C THR A 233 5.45 12.23 -16.33
N ILE A 234 6.38 12.08 -15.38
CA ILE A 234 7.78 11.72 -15.66
C ILE A 234 7.85 10.32 -16.28
N ALA A 235 7.09 9.36 -15.77
CA ALA A 235 7.03 8.01 -16.34
C ALA A 235 6.54 8.04 -17.80
N VAL A 236 5.49 8.81 -18.10
CA VAL A 236 5.00 9.03 -19.47
C VAL A 236 6.07 9.67 -20.35
N ALA A 237 6.72 10.74 -19.87
CA ALA A 237 7.76 11.43 -20.62
C ALA A 237 9.00 10.56 -20.87
N ALA A 238 9.30 9.62 -19.98
CA ALA A 238 10.36 8.64 -20.11
C ALA A 238 9.97 7.43 -20.98
N GLY A 239 8.74 7.35 -21.49
CA GLY A 239 8.25 6.25 -22.32
C GLY A 239 7.95 4.96 -21.55
N LEU A 240 7.76 5.04 -20.22
CA LEU A 240 7.42 3.87 -19.41
C LEU A 240 5.99 3.41 -19.66
N GLN A 241 5.80 2.08 -19.64
CA GLN A 241 4.54 1.45 -20.04
C GLN A 241 3.43 1.55 -18.98
N HIS A 242 3.78 1.72 -17.69
CA HIS A 242 2.78 1.73 -16.61
C HIS A 242 2.89 2.95 -15.68
N PRO A 243 2.50 4.16 -16.15
CA PRO A 243 2.55 5.39 -15.35
C PRO A 243 1.81 5.33 -14.00
N MET A 244 0.74 4.53 -13.90
CA MET A 244 0.02 4.32 -12.65
C MET A 244 0.86 3.62 -11.57
N TRP A 245 1.84 2.82 -11.97
CA TRP A 245 2.77 2.15 -11.07
C TRP A 245 3.77 3.15 -10.47
N ALA A 246 4.20 4.15 -11.25
CA ALA A 246 4.99 5.25 -10.75
C ALA A 246 4.21 6.10 -9.74
N ALA A 247 2.95 6.43 -10.02
CA ALA A 247 2.07 7.09 -9.05
C ALA A 247 1.92 6.27 -7.74
N MET A 248 1.68 4.95 -7.85
CA MET A 248 1.61 4.05 -6.70
C MET A 248 2.92 4.02 -5.89
N GLY A 249 4.08 4.09 -6.55
CA GLY A 249 5.40 4.20 -5.93
C GLY A 249 5.54 5.47 -5.09
N ALA A 250 5.16 6.62 -5.66
CA ALA A 250 5.19 7.92 -4.98
C ALA A 250 4.26 7.95 -3.76
N LEU A 251 3.01 7.48 -3.93
CA LEU A 251 2.05 7.33 -2.82
C LEU A 251 2.64 6.48 -1.69
N ALA A 252 3.24 5.33 -2.01
CA ALA A 252 3.77 4.42 -1.00
C ALA A 252 4.93 5.02 -0.21
N SER A 253 5.82 5.79 -0.83
CA SER A 253 6.89 6.50 -0.12
C SER A 253 6.34 7.55 0.85
N LEU A 254 5.34 8.33 0.43
CA LEU A 254 4.74 9.42 1.22
C LEU A 254 3.78 8.95 2.32
N GLN A 255 3.63 7.64 2.53
CA GLN A 255 2.94 7.12 3.70
C GLN A 255 3.76 7.28 4.99
N GLY A 256 5.05 7.62 4.91
CA GLY A 256 5.83 8.12 6.05
C GLY A 256 5.24 9.40 6.64
N ILE A 257 5.45 9.63 7.94
CA ILE A 257 4.99 10.84 8.64
C ILE A 257 6.03 11.95 8.53
N ASP A 258 7.31 11.58 8.65
CA ASP A 258 8.46 12.49 8.61
C ASP A 258 9.36 12.19 7.40
N TYR A 259 10.32 13.08 7.13
CA TYR A 259 11.22 12.93 5.98
C TYR A 259 12.05 11.64 6.07
N HIS A 260 12.68 11.39 7.21
CA HIS A 260 13.48 10.18 7.43
C HIS A 260 12.66 8.90 7.25
N ALA A 261 11.42 8.88 7.75
CA ALA A 261 10.51 7.75 7.57
C ALA A 261 10.13 7.55 6.10
N THR A 262 9.93 8.63 5.36
CA THR A 262 9.63 8.60 3.92
C THR A 262 10.80 8.01 3.11
N VAL A 263 12.02 8.46 3.39
CA VAL A 263 13.23 7.93 2.74
C VAL A 263 13.43 6.45 3.08
N HIS A 264 13.35 6.08 4.37
CA HIS A 264 13.53 4.70 4.80
C HIS A 264 12.52 3.77 4.13
N ARG A 265 11.25 4.18 4.11
CA ARG A 265 10.17 3.43 3.46
C ARG A 265 10.34 3.37 1.94
N GLY A 266 10.81 4.44 1.31
CA GLY A 266 11.12 4.49 -0.12
C GLY A 266 12.23 3.50 -0.49
N VAL A 267 13.34 3.49 0.26
CA VAL A 267 14.46 2.56 0.06
C VAL A 267 14.01 1.11 0.27
N GLN A 268 13.25 0.84 1.34
CA GLN A 268 12.72 -0.49 1.60
C GLN A 268 11.78 -0.98 0.48
N ARG A 269 10.92 -0.09 -0.05
CA ARG A 269 10.05 -0.41 -1.18
C ARG A 269 10.84 -0.71 -2.44
N LEU A 270 11.86 0.09 -2.76
CA LEU A 270 12.68 -0.10 -3.95
C LEU A 270 13.41 -1.44 -3.90
N LEU A 271 14.08 -1.73 -2.77
CA LEU A 271 14.85 -2.97 -2.60
C LEU A 271 13.93 -4.21 -2.53
N GLY A 272 12.78 -4.08 -1.86
CA GLY A 272 11.77 -5.14 -1.86
C GLY A 272 11.21 -5.39 -3.26
N ASN A 273 10.92 -4.34 -4.04
CA ASN A 273 10.43 -4.50 -5.41
C ASN A 273 11.49 -5.08 -6.36
N LEU A 274 12.77 -4.72 -6.18
CA LEU A 274 13.88 -5.33 -6.94
C LEU A 274 13.97 -6.83 -6.68
N GLY A 275 14.05 -7.24 -5.40
CA GLY A 275 14.10 -8.65 -5.03
C GLY A 275 12.83 -9.40 -5.43
N GLY A 276 11.67 -8.77 -5.22
CA GLY A 276 10.38 -9.34 -5.58
C GLY A 276 10.16 -9.48 -7.08
N ALA A 277 10.69 -8.57 -7.91
CA ALA A 277 10.65 -8.70 -9.36
C ALA A 277 11.55 -9.84 -9.85
N ALA A 278 12.74 -10.01 -9.27
CA ALA A 278 13.59 -11.17 -9.59
C ALA A 278 12.88 -12.50 -9.26
N VAL A 279 12.21 -12.56 -8.11
CA VAL A 279 11.36 -13.70 -7.74
C VAL A 279 10.20 -13.86 -8.74
N ALA A 280 9.53 -12.77 -9.12
CA ALA A 280 8.43 -12.82 -10.09
C ALA A 280 8.88 -13.35 -11.46
N ILE A 281 10.03 -12.92 -11.97
CA ILE A 281 10.62 -13.40 -13.23
C ILE A 281 10.84 -14.92 -13.15
N ALA A 282 11.46 -15.40 -12.07
CA ALA A 282 11.71 -16.82 -11.87
C ALA A 282 10.40 -17.63 -11.80
N LEU A 283 9.37 -17.10 -11.14
CA LEU A 283 8.08 -17.76 -11.00
C LEU A 283 7.27 -17.76 -12.31
N LEU A 284 7.29 -16.65 -13.05
CA LEU A 284 6.60 -16.53 -14.34
C LEU A 284 7.26 -17.39 -15.44
N ALA A 285 8.53 -17.74 -15.28
CA ALA A 285 9.21 -18.68 -16.17
C ALA A 285 8.77 -20.16 -15.96
N LEU A 286 8.07 -20.46 -14.85
CA LEU A 286 7.57 -21.81 -14.57
C LEU A 286 6.17 -22.00 -15.17
N PRO A 287 5.83 -23.19 -15.68
CA PRO A 287 4.49 -23.51 -16.17
C PRO A 287 3.53 -23.79 -14.99
N LEU A 288 3.32 -22.79 -14.12
CA LEU A 288 2.54 -22.93 -12.89
C LEU A 288 1.07 -23.30 -13.14
N GLY A 289 0.53 -22.90 -14.30
CA GLY A 289 -0.89 -22.94 -14.58
C GLY A 289 -1.68 -22.09 -13.57
N TYR A 290 -3.01 -22.17 -13.66
CA TYR A 290 -3.89 -21.42 -12.75
C TYR A 290 -3.72 -21.85 -11.29
N TRP A 291 -3.77 -23.17 -11.02
CA TRP A 291 -3.76 -23.70 -9.66
C TRP A 291 -2.42 -23.51 -8.95
N GLY A 292 -1.29 -23.65 -9.66
CA GLY A 292 0.03 -23.34 -9.11
C GLY A 292 0.17 -21.86 -8.78
N ALA A 293 -0.33 -20.97 -9.64
CA ALA A 293 -0.36 -19.53 -9.38
C ALA A 293 -1.23 -19.20 -8.15
N VAL A 294 -2.41 -19.81 -8.02
CA VAL A 294 -3.29 -19.62 -6.84
C VAL A 294 -2.60 -20.06 -5.55
N ALA A 295 -1.99 -21.24 -5.53
CA ALA A 295 -1.28 -21.73 -4.35
C ALA A 295 -0.17 -20.76 -3.94
N LEU A 296 0.60 -20.26 -4.92
CA LEU A 296 1.70 -19.35 -4.67
C LEU A 296 1.24 -17.95 -4.23
N ILE A 297 0.16 -17.43 -4.82
CA ILE A 297 -0.47 -16.17 -4.40
C ILE A 297 -0.90 -16.27 -2.93
N VAL A 298 -1.52 -17.38 -2.52
CA VAL A 298 -1.94 -17.58 -1.12
C VAL A 298 -0.72 -17.63 -0.18
N VAL A 299 0.33 -18.37 -0.54
CA VAL A 299 1.57 -18.43 0.25
C VAL A 299 2.22 -17.06 0.38
N LEU A 300 2.38 -16.34 -0.73
CA LEU A 300 2.97 -15.01 -0.76
C LEU A 300 2.10 -13.99 -0.01
N GLN A 301 0.78 -14.12 -0.04
CA GLN A 301 -0.15 -13.28 0.71
C GLN A 301 0.03 -13.47 2.23
N VAL A 302 0.06 -14.72 2.70
CA VAL A 302 0.31 -15.01 4.13
C VAL A 302 1.70 -14.52 4.54
N ALA A 303 2.71 -14.74 3.70
CA ALA A 303 4.07 -14.25 3.95
C ALA A 303 4.12 -12.72 4.02
N ALA A 304 3.52 -12.02 3.05
CA ALA A 304 3.44 -10.57 3.03
C ALA A 304 2.80 -10.01 4.31
N GLU A 305 1.78 -10.70 4.81
CA GLU A 305 1.06 -10.32 6.02
C GLU A 305 1.87 -10.46 7.30
N ILE A 306 2.63 -11.55 7.42
CA ILE A 306 3.55 -11.77 8.54
C ILE A 306 4.70 -10.75 8.45
N LEU A 307 5.31 -10.63 7.26
CA LEU A 307 6.47 -9.77 7.02
C LEU A 307 6.15 -8.28 7.16
N ALA A 308 4.89 -7.87 6.95
CA ALA A 308 4.41 -6.51 7.19
C ALA A 308 4.62 -6.06 8.65
N THR A 309 4.64 -7.00 9.59
CA THR A 309 4.89 -6.72 11.01
C THR A 309 6.38 -6.67 11.39
N VAL A 310 7.25 -7.13 10.49
CA VAL A 310 8.69 -7.29 10.72
C VAL A 310 9.47 -6.21 9.98
N ASN A 311 9.38 -6.19 8.64
CA ASN A 311 10.16 -5.29 7.81
C ASN A 311 9.42 -5.02 6.49
N TYR A 312 9.25 -3.74 6.17
CA TYR A 312 8.51 -3.34 4.97
C TYR A 312 9.20 -3.75 3.66
N ALA A 313 10.54 -3.88 3.62
CA ALA A 313 11.25 -4.38 2.43
C ALA A 313 10.90 -5.85 2.16
N LEU A 314 10.89 -6.69 3.21
CA LEU A 314 10.52 -8.10 3.10
C LEU A 314 9.04 -8.26 2.74
N CYS A 315 8.18 -7.41 3.32
CA CYS A 315 6.78 -7.33 2.92
C CYS A 315 6.65 -6.98 1.43
N SER A 316 7.34 -5.94 0.96
CA SER A 316 7.31 -5.53 -0.45
C SER A 316 7.90 -6.59 -1.40
N LEU A 317 8.89 -7.35 -0.93
CA LEU A 317 9.48 -8.49 -1.65
C LEU A 317 8.47 -9.62 -1.87
N ALA A 318 7.60 -9.92 -0.90
CA ALA A 318 6.53 -10.90 -1.06
C ALA A 318 5.35 -10.34 -1.88
N VAL A 319 5.00 -9.07 -1.68
CA VAL A 319 3.85 -8.42 -2.35
C VAL A 319 4.07 -8.26 -3.86
N THR A 320 5.29 -7.98 -4.29
CA THR A 320 5.58 -7.74 -5.73
C THR A 320 5.30 -8.94 -6.63
N PRO A 321 5.85 -10.15 -6.39
CA PRO A 321 5.53 -11.32 -7.19
C PRO A 321 4.06 -11.72 -7.06
N MET A 322 3.46 -11.57 -5.88
CA MET A 322 2.04 -11.82 -5.67
C MET A 322 1.15 -10.92 -6.54
N ALA A 323 1.47 -9.62 -6.58
CA ALA A 323 0.77 -8.63 -7.40
C ALA A 323 0.90 -8.94 -8.88
N LEU A 324 2.11 -9.30 -9.35
CA LEU A 324 2.34 -9.65 -10.75
C LEU A 324 1.64 -10.96 -11.13
N LEU A 325 1.63 -11.97 -10.25
CA LEU A 325 0.87 -13.20 -10.48
C LEU A 325 -0.64 -12.92 -10.54
N LEU A 326 -1.19 -12.09 -9.65
CA LEU A 326 -2.61 -11.70 -9.67
C LEU A 326 -3.01 -11.01 -10.97
N THR A 327 -2.18 -10.08 -11.49
CA THR A 327 -2.40 -9.45 -12.79
C THR A 327 -2.24 -10.46 -13.94
N GLY A 328 -1.32 -11.41 -13.79
CA GLY A 328 -1.06 -12.49 -14.75
C GLY A 328 -2.21 -13.47 -14.95
N LEU A 329 -3.08 -13.66 -13.94
CA LEU A 329 -4.25 -14.54 -14.02
C LEU A 329 -5.24 -14.13 -15.12
N GLY A 330 -5.33 -12.83 -15.45
CA GLY A 330 -6.29 -12.30 -16.42
C GLY A 330 -5.71 -12.02 -17.81
N ALA A 331 -4.40 -11.77 -17.92
CA ALA A 331 -3.79 -11.22 -19.14
C ALA A 331 -2.62 -12.01 -19.73
N GLY A 332 -2.09 -13.03 -19.02
CA GLY A 332 -0.91 -13.79 -19.48
C GLY A 332 0.33 -12.89 -19.60
N LEU A 333 0.98 -12.59 -18.48
CA LEU A 333 2.13 -11.68 -18.47
C LEU A 333 3.44 -12.37 -18.82
N THR A 334 4.29 -11.68 -19.57
CA THR A 334 5.67 -12.07 -19.85
C THR A 334 6.63 -11.53 -18.77
N ALA A 335 7.85 -12.07 -18.72
CA ALA A 335 8.87 -11.64 -17.76
C ALA A 335 9.24 -10.15 -17.88
N ASP A 336 9.06 -9.53 -19.05
CA ASP A 336 9.37 -8.12 -19.31
C ASP A 336 8.57 -7.17 -18.41
N VAL A 337 7.33 -7.54 -18.09
CA VAL A 337 6.43 -6.76 -17.23
C VAL A 337 6.98 -6.61 -15.81
N ALA A 338 7.77 -7.59 -15.34
CA ALA A 338 8.43 -7.50 -14.04
C ALA A 338 9.57 -6.46 -14.04
N VAL A 339 10.26 -6.27 -15.17
CA VAL A 339 11.31 -5.25 -15.33
C VAL A 339 10.68 -3.86 -15.36
N ASP A 340 9.59 -3.68 -16.11
CA ASP A 340 8.82 -2.43 -16.13
C ASP A 340 8.36 -2.04 -14.73
N ARG A 341 7.91 -3.04 -13.94
CA ARG A 341 7.47 -2.82 -12.56
C ARG A 341 8.56 -2.24 -11.67
N VAL A 342 9.81 -2.66 -11.87
CA VAL A 342 10.96 -2.10 -11.15
C VAL A 342 11.21 -0.66 -11.57
N ALA A 343 11.26 -0.40 -12.88
CA ALA A 343 11.53 0.94 -13.43
C ALA A 343 10.47 1.95 -12.96
N ASP A 344 9.19 1.62 -13.10
CA ASP A 344 8.08 2.48 -12.67
C ASP A 344 8.12 2.76 -11.17
N THR A 345 8.40 1.73 -10.35
CA THR A 345 8.51 1.92 -8.90
C THR A 345 9.69 2.83 -8.56
N ALA A 346 10.83 2.68 -9.24
CA ALA A 346 12.00 3.52 -9.00
C ALA A 346 11.70 4.99 -9.28
N VAL A 347 11.06 5.31 -10.42
CA VAL A 347 10.60 6.68 -10.73
C VAL A 347 9.66 7.19 -9.64
N GLY A 348 8.69 6.39 -9.23
CA GLY A 348 7.75 6.74 -8.17
C GLY A 348 8.43 7.06 -6.84
N VAL A 349 9.35 6.20 -6.39
CA VAL A 349 10.09 6.38 -5.12
C VAL A 349 10.97 7.63 -5.17
N VAL A 350 11.68 7.86 -6.28
CA VAL A 350 12.52 9.06 -6.43
C VAL A 350 11.68 10.33 -6.35
N CYS A 351 10.57 10.39 -7.10
CA CYS A 351 9.67 11.55 -7.09
C CYS A 351 9.07 11.80 -5.71
N GLY A 352 8.64 10.74 -5.02
CA GLY A 352 8.10 10.84 -3.66
C GLY A 352 9.12 11.33 -2.63
N VAL A 353 10.37 10.85 -2.71
CA VAL A 353 11.47 11.30 -1.84
C VAL A 353 11.84 12.76 -2.12
N VAL A 354 11.95 13.16 -3.39
CA VAL A 354 12.24 14.55 -3.77
C VAL A 354 11.15 15.48 -3.26
N LEU A 355 9.87 15.15 -3.47
CA LEU A 355 8.78 15.99 -2.97
C LEU A 355 8.74 16.04 -1.43
N ALA A 356 9.06 14.95 -0.75
CA ALA A 356 9.19 14.94 0.71
C ALA A 356 10.32 15.86 1.18
N ALA A 357 11.48 15.84 0.51
CA ALA A 357 12.58 16.74 0.80
C ALA A 357 12.16 18.22 0.63
N LEU A 358 11.44 18.54 -0.43
CA LEU A 358 10.99 19.92 -0.72
C LEU A 358 9.89 20.41 0.23
N THR A 359 9.07 19.52 0.81
CA THR A 359 7.86 19.92 1.54
C THR A 359 7.86 19.59 3.03
N VAL A 360 8.64 18.61 3.47
CA VAL A 360 8.71 18.15 4.87
C VAL A 360 9.97 18.68 5.55
N ALA A 361 11.14 18.57 4.92
CA ALA A 361 12.39 19.04 5.51
C ALA A 361 12.34 20.53 5.84
N HIS A 362 11.70 21.35 4.99
CA HIS A 362 11.51 22.78 5.25
C HIS A 362 10.73 23.11 6.52
N HIS A 363 9.86 22.22 7.02
CA HIS A 363 9.14 22.45 8.28
C HIS A 363 9.89 21.92 9.51
N GLU A 364 10.61 20.81 9.37
CA GLU A 364 11.45 20.26 10.46
C GLU A 364 12.58 21.25 10.84
N PHE A 365 13.19 21.92 9.86
CA PHE A 365 14.26 22.89 10.12
C PHE A 365 13.78 24.31 10.42
N ALA A 366 12.51 24.64 10.16
CA ALA A 366 11.94 25.94 10.52
C ALA A 366 11.37 25.98 11.95
N GLY A 367 11.18 24.82 12.59
CA GLY A 367 10.67 24.70 13.96
C GLY A 367 11.74 24.47 15.03
N SER A 368 13.02 24.45 14.67
CA SER A 368 14.13 24.35 15.63
C SER A 368 14.56 25.74 16.07
N ASP A 369 13.76 26.40 16.91
CA ASP A 369 14.29 27.48 17.75
C ASP A 369 15.41 26.89 18.62
N PRO A 370 16.56 27.56 18.77
CA PRO A 370 17.64 27.07 19.61
C PRO A 370 17.11 26.90 21.04
N ILE A 371 17.28 25.69 21.59
CA ILE A 371 17.01 25.39 23.00
C ILE A 371 17.74 26.45 23.84
N PRO A 372 17.05 27.24 24.68
CA PRO A 372 17.74 28.20 25.53
C PRO A 372 18.65 27.43 26.47
N VAL A 373 19.95 27.61 26.30
CA VAL A 373 20.95 27.13 27.26
C VAL A 373 20.73 27.94 28.53
N VAL A 374 20.05 27.35 29.50
CA VAL A 374 19.97 27.91 30.86
C VAL A 374 21.38 27.82 31.44
N SER A 375 22.15 28.90 31.36
CA SER A 375 23.39 29.03 32.12
C SER A 375 23.03 29.08 33.59
N SER A 376 23.27 28.02 34.34
CA SER A 376 23.14 28.08 35.80
C SER A 376 24.27 28.97 36.34
N SER A 377 23.95 30.21 36.70
CA SER A 377 24.79 31.00 37.60
C SER A 377 24.63 30.41 39.00
N ALA A 378 25.57 29.55 39.39
CA ALA A 378 25.73 29.18 40.78
C ALA A 378 26.17 30.43 41.57
N SER A 379 25.29 30.93 42.43
CA SER A 379 25.66 31.91 43.44
C SER A 379 26.55 31.23 44.49
N SER A 380 27.81 31.63 44.57
CA SER A 380 28.65 31.36 45.73
C SER A 380 28.14 32.19 46.92
N ARG A 381 27.75 31.50 48.00
CA ARG A 381 27.90 32.04 49.36
C ARG A 381 29.17 31.49 49.95
#